data_AF-A0A973RDY4-F1
#
_entry.id   AF-A0A973RDY4-F1
#
_cell.length_a   1.000
_cell.length_b   1.000
_cell.length_c   1.000
_cell.angle_alpha   90.00
_cell.angle_beta   90.00
_cell.angle_gamma   90.00
#
_symmetry.space_group_name_H-M   'P 1'
#
loop_
_entity.id
_entity.type
_entity.pdbx_description
1 polymer ?
#
loop_
_entity_poly.entity_id
_entity_poly.type
_entity_poly.pdbx_seq_one_letter_code
_entity_poly.pdbx_strand_id
1 'polypeptide(L)' 'LADPRLARAAVACFRAAIEALPRIGAGPALVAAVSEFADRYVSAGRSPAADLIDVMKDPGRRLPAWLTAEGRE' A
#
# COMPACT_ATOMS: atom_id res chain seq x y z
N LEU A 1 -4.61 -2.26 8.67
CA LEU A 1 -5.39 -1.06 9.03
C LEU A 1 -6.67 -1.42 9.80
N ALA A 2 -6.63 -2.43 10.68
CA ALA A 2 -7.82 -2.86 11.40
C ALA A 2 -8.31 -1.82 12.44
N ASP A 3 -7.40 -0.99 12.95
CA ASP A 3 -7.77 0.16 13.79
C ASP A 3 -8.39 1.29 12.94
N PRO A 4 -9.62 1.75 13.24
CA PRO A 4 -10.29 2.77 12.45
C PRO A 4 -9.62 4.15 12.47
N ARG A 5 -8.95 4.53 13.57
CA ARG A 5 -8.22 5.80 13.65
C ARG A 5 -6.99 5.74 12.74
N LEU A 6 -6.26 4.63 12.78
CA LEU A 6 -5.10 4.41 11.93
C LEU A 6 -5.49 4.34 10.44
N ALA A 7 -6.63 3.70 10.11
CA ALA A 7 -7.17 3.69 8.76
C ALA A 7 -7.44 5.10 8.22
N ARG A 8 -8.12 5.95 8.99
CA ARG A 8 -8.38 7.35 8.59
C ARG A 8 -7.09 8.16 8.42
N ALA A 9 -6.14 7.99 9.33
CA ALA A 9 -4.84 8.66 9.24
C ALA A 9 -4.10 8.24 7.97
N ALA A 10 -4.05 6.94 7.67
CA ALA A 10 -3.42 6.42 6.46
C ALA A 10 -4.08 6.99 5.19
N VAL A 11 -5.41 7.02 5.12
CA VAL A 11 -6.13 7.64 3.97
C VAL A 11 -5.73 9.11 3.80
N ALA A 12 -5.69 9.88 4.88
CA ALA A 12 -5.30 11.29 4.83
C ALA A 12 -3.85 11.47 4.37
N CYS A 13 -2.92 10.67 4.90
CA CYS A 13 -1.51 10.72 4.53
C CYS A 13 -1.26 10.34 3.07
N PHE A 14 -1.87 9.26 2.59
CA PHE A 14 -1.68 8.83 1.19
C PHE A 14 -2.29 9.82 0.20
N ARG A 15 -3.45 10.40 0.52
CA ARG A 15 -4.02 11.47 -0.30
C ARG A 15 -3.08 12.67 -0.38
N ALA A 16 -2.56 13.12 0.76
CA ALA A 16 -1.60 14.23 0.80
C ALA A 16 -0.32 13.91 0.01
N ALA A 17 0.20 12.68 0.12
CA ALA A 17 1.38 12.24 -0.61
C ALA A 17 1.15 12.24 -2.13
N ILE A 18 0.05 11.65 -2.61
CA ILE A 18 -0.28 11.59 -4.05
C ILE A 18 -0.42 13.01 -4.63
N GLU A 19 -1.00 13.94 -3.89
CA GLU A 19 -1.10 15.34 -4.32
C GLU A 19 0.25 16.08 -4.29
N ALA A 20 1.15 15.74 -3.36
CA ALA A 20 2.44 16.39 -3.19
C ALA A 20 3.52 15.87 -4.14
N LEU A 21 3.50 14.58 -4.47
CA LEU A 21 4.54 13.91 -5.26
C LEU A 21 4.84 14.62 -6.59
N PRO A 22 3.85 14.97 -7.44
CA PRO A 22 4.12 15.72 -8.67
C PRO A 22 4.74 17.09 -8.41
N ARG A 23 4.36 17.76 -7.31
CA ARG A 23 4.83 19.11 -6.97
C ARG A 23 6.29 19.13 -6.53
N ILE A 24 6.76 18.03 -5.94
CA ILE A 24 8.17 17.87 -5.54
C ILE A 24 9.03 17.23 -6.62
N GLY A 25 8.50 17.05 -7.84
CA GLY A 25 9.24 16.50 -8.99
C GLY A 25 9.33 14.97 -9.03
N ALA A 26 8.49 14.25 -8.28
CA ALA A 26 8.43 12.80 -8.41
C ALA A 26 7.94 12.39 -9.80
N GLY A 27 8.60 11.39 -10.39
CA GLY A 27 8.21 10.86 -11.69
C GLY A 27 6.83 10.19 -11.68
N PRO A 28 6.15 10.11 -12.84
CA PRO A 28 4.79 9.55 -12.94
C PRO A 28 4.72 8.08 -12.49
N ALA A 29 5.80 7.31 -12.67
CA ALA A 29 5.86 5.92 -12.21
C ALA A 29 5.74 5.81 -10.68
N LEU A 30 6.37 6.72 -9.92
CA LEU A 30 6.28 6.71 -8.46
C LEU A 30 4.88 7.12 -7.99
N VAL A 31 4.30 8.15 -8.62
CA VAL A 31 2.92 8.58 -8.32
C VAL A 31 1.93 7.44 -8.56
N ALA A 32 2.08 6.72 -9.69
CA ALA A 32 1.26 5.57 -10.02
C ALA A 32 1.43 4.43 -9.00
N ALA A 33 2.67 4.10 -8.62
CA ALA A 33 2.93 3.05 -7.64
C ALA A 33 2.32 3.38 -6.26
N VAL A 34 2.43 4.63 -5.79
CA VAL A 34 1.83 5.07 -4.53
C VAL A 34 0.30 5.05 -4.61
N SER A 35 -0.27 5.43 -5.75
CA SER A 35 -1.73 5.38 -5.97
C SER A 35 -2.25 3.94 -5.98
N GLU A 36 -1.58 3.02 -6.69
CA GLU A 36 -1.94 1.60 -6.71
C GLU A 36 -1.83 0.97 -5.31
N PHE A 37 -0.80 1.34 -4.54
CA PHE A 37 -0.67 0.90 -3.15
C PHE A 37 -1.85 1.40 -2.29
N ALA A 38 -2.19 2.68 -2.41
CA ALA A 38 -3.30 3.27 -1.67
C ALA A 38 -4.62 2.56 -2.00
N ASP A 39 -4.88 2.31 -3.28
CA ASP A 39 -6.11 1.63 -3.72
C ASP A 39 -6.17 0.19 -3.22
N ARG A 40 -5.07 -0.56 -3.28
CA ARG A 40 -5.03 -1.98 -2.88
C ARG A 40 -5.19 -2.17 -1.37
N TYR A 41 -4.60 -1.29 -0.56
CA TYR A 41 -4.53 -1.47 0.89
C TYR A 41 -5.30 -0.41 1.66
N VAL A 42 -4.98 0.85 1.44
CA VAL A 42 -5.44 1.97 2.28
C VAL A 42 -6.93 2.20 2.10
N SER A 43 -7.41 2.28 0.86
CA SER A 43 -8.83 2.40 0.51
C SER A 43 -9.64 1.19 0.97
N ALA A 44 -9.03 0.01 1.00
CA ALA A 44 -9.65 -1.22 1.51
C ALA A 44 -9.63 -1.34 3.05
N GLY A 45 -9.04 -0.39 3.79
CA GLY A 45 -8.83 -0.51 5.24
C GLY A 45 -7.91 -1.68 5.62
N ARG A 46 -7.11 -2.17 4.66
CA ARG A 46 -6.16 -3.28 4.85
C ARG A 46 -4.73 -2.75 4.86
N SER A 47 -3.81 -3.61 5.25
CA SER A 47 -2.38 -3.35 5.19
C SER A 47 -1.70 -4.55 4.53
N PRO A 48 -0.49 -4.43 4.00
CA PRO A 48 0.22 -5.55 3.39
C PRO A 48 0.36 -6.77 4.31
N ALA A 49 0.44 -6.56 5.63
CA ALA A 49 0.42 -7.63 6.62
C ALA A 49 -0.84 -8.53 6.54
N ALA A 50 -1.97 -8.02 6.02
CA ALA A 50 -3.17 -8.82 5.80
C ALA A 50 -2.93 -9.90 4.73
N ASP A 51 -2.14 -9.61 3.69
CA ASP A 51 -1.81 -10.59 2.65
C ASP A 51 -0.92 -11.71 3.23
N LEU A 52 -0.01 -11.39 4.16
CA LEU A 52 0.80 -12.38 4.87
C LEU A 52 -0.06 -13.31 5.73
N ILE A 53 -1.03 -12.74 6.45
CA ILE A 53 -1.99 -13.51 7.25
C ILE A 53 -2.87 -14.39 6.36
N ASP A 54 -3.27 -13.89 5.20
CA ASP A 54 -4.07 -14.62 4.22
C ASP A 54 -3.31 -15.83 3.66
N VAL A 55 -2.01 -15.71 3.40
CA VAL A 55 -1.16 -16.85 2.99
C VAL A 55 -0.97 -17.88 4.10
N MET A 56 -0.82 -17.43 5.35
CA MET A 56 -0.73 -18.35 6.49
C MET A 56 -2.03 -19.17 6.65
N LYS A 57 -3.19 -18.58 6.35
CA LYS A 57 -4.49 -19.25 6.41
C LYS A 57 -4.76 -20.14 5.18
N ASP A 58 -4.25 -19.73 4.03
CA ASP A 58 -4.39 -20.44 2.76
C ASP A 58 -3.04 -20.44 2.02
N PRO A 59 -2.25 -21.52 2.12
CA PRO A 59 -0.94 -21.63 1.46
C PRO A 59 -1.02 -21.58 -0.08
N GLY A 60 -2.21 -21.74 -0.67
CA GLY A 60 -2.42 -21.57 -2.11
C GLY A 60 -2.47 -20.11 -2.55
N ARG A 61 -2.61 -19.18 -1.60
CA ARG A 61 -2.66 -17.74 -1.86
C ARG A 61 -1.27 -17.22 -2.20
N ARG A 62 -1.17 -16.31 -3.18
CA ARG A 62 0.09 -15.72 -3.61
C ARG A 62 0.23 -14.30 -3.09
N LEU A 63 1.41 -13.98 -2.58
CA LEU A 63 1.80 -12.62 -2.23
C LEU A 63 2.15 -11.83 -3.49
N PRO A 64 1.95 -10.50 -3.48
CA PRO A 64 2.46 -9.66 -4.55
C PRO A 64 3.99 -9.70 -4.58
N ALA A 65 4.57 -9.66 -5.79
CA ALA A 65 5.99 -9.91 -6.02
C ALA A 65 6.92 -8.97 -5.22
N TRP A 66 6.53 -7.71 -5.02
CA TRP A 66 7.29 -6.73 -4.25
C TRP A 66 7.32 -7.01 -2.74
N LEU A 67 6.39 -7.81 -2.22
CA LEU A 67 6.35 -8.21 -0.81
C LEU A 67 7.21 -9.44 -0.54
N THR A 68 7.45 -10.25 -1.57
CA THR A 68 8.35 -11.42 -1.54
C THR A 68 9.76 -11.10 -2.00
N ALA A 69 9.96 -10.02 -2.74
CA ALA A 69 11.29 -9.52 -3.07
C ALA A 69 11.84 -8.80 -1.84
N GLU A 70 12.81 -9.38 -1.15
CA GLU A 70 13.64 -8.64 -0.19
C GLU A 70 14.17 -7.39 -0.90
N GLY A 71 13.94 -6.22 -0.28
CA GLY A 71 14.02 -4.89 -0.89
C GLY A 71 14.97 -4.77 -2.07
N ARG A 72 14.42 -4.69 -3.29
CA ARG A 72 15.21 -4.26 -4.44
C ARG A 72 15.36 -2.74 -4.37
N GLU A 73 16.59 -2.39 -4.04
CA GLU A 73 17.31 -1.12 -4.22
C GLU A 73 17.17 -0.07 -3.11
#